data_AF-A0A954Y9F2-F1
#
_entry.id   AF-A0A954Y9F2-F1
#
_cell.length_a   1.000
_cell.length_b   1.000
_cell.length_c   1.000
_cell.angle_alpha   90.00
_cell.angle_beta   90.00
_cell.angle_gamma   90.00
#
_symmetry.space_group_name_H-M   'P 1'
#
loop_
_entity.id
_entity.type
_entity.pdbx_description
1 polymer ?
#
loop_
_entity_poly.entity_id
_entity_poly.type
_entity_poly.pdbx_seq_one_letter_code
_entity_poly.pdbx_strand_id
1 'polypeptide(L)'
;MSTTTPKEQAKKQSPVKVIRVGAVAASIWRRQTSTGLEYLDFSLSRSWKLKSGEREGYSQNFFDHNEEALFEVINLACRFIRDERGDSEASDFNRNVVAGSGRALAAA
;
A
#
# COMPACT_ATOMS: atom_id res chain seq x y z
N MET A 1 9.01 -22.58 -38.43
CA MET A 1 8.99 -21.12 -38.51
C MET A 1 8.06 -20.62 -37.41
N SER A 2 8.60 -20.18 -36.29
CA SER A 2 7.81 -19.70 -35.15
C SER A 2 7.81 -18.17 -35.18
N THR A 3 6.67 -17.56 -35.49
CA THR A 3 6.45 -16.12 -35.49
C THR A 3 6.25 -15.64 -34.05
N THR A 4 7.29 -15.07 -33.46
CA THR A 4 7.17 -14.35 -32.18
C THR A 4 6.84 -12.89 -32.48
N THR A 5 5.59 -12.51 -32.24
CA THR A 5 5.11 -11.12 -32.33
C THR A 5 5.81 -10.24 -31.29
N PRO A 6 6.34 -9.06 -31.63
CA PRO A 6 6.95 -8.15 -30.65
C PRO A 6 5.87 -7.59 -29.72
N LYS A 7 5.95 -7.90 -28.43
CA LYS A 7 5.08 -7.29 -27.41
C LYS A 7 5.56 -5.87 -27.18
N GLU A 8 4.84 -4.89 -27.74
CA GLU A 8 5.04 -3.46 -27.52
C GLU A 8 5.08 -3.20 -26.01
N GLN A 9 6.28 -2.85 -25.51
CA GLN A 9 6.49 -2.55 -24.10
C GLN A 9 5.87 -1.20 -23.81
N ALA A 10 4.59 -1.20 -23.41
CA ALA A 10 3.97 -0.05 -22.78
C ALA A 10 4.91 0.46 -21.67
N LYS A 11 5.33 1.74 -21.76
CA LYS A 11 6.16 2.38 -20.74
C LYS A 11 5.46 2.23 -19.40
N LYS A 12 5.94 1.30 -18.57
CA LYS A 12 5.40 1.09 -17.23
C LYS A 12 5.65 2.36 -16.45
N GLN A 13 4.57 3.04 -16.03
CA GLN A 13 4.68 4.15 -15.10
C GLN A 13 5.44 3.66 -13.88
N SER A 14 6.45 4.41 -13.44
CA SER A 14 7.17 4.14 -12.20
C SER A 14 6.39 4.71 -11.02
N PRO A 15 6.46 4.07 -9.84
CA PRO A 15 5.86 4.66 -8.65
C PRO A 15 6.53 6.00 -8.33
N VAL A 16 5.75 6.97 -7.86
CA VAL A 16 6.23 8.29 -7.41
C VAL A 16 7.06 8.13 -6.14
N LYS A 17 6.64 7.21 -5.27
CA LYS A 17 7.32 6.90 -4.01
C LYS A 17 7.15 5.43 -3.70
N VAL A 18 8.19 4.82 -3.11
CA VAL A 18 8.09 3.49 -2.50
C VAL A 18 8.49 3.64 -1.03
N ILE A 19 7.66 3.11 -0.14
CA ILE A 19 7.89 3.07 1.31
C ILE A 19 8.02 1.60 1.69
N ARG A 20 9.04 1.24 2.46
CA ARG A 20 9.35 -0.15 2.79
C ARG A 20 9.64 -0.35 4.27
N VAL A 21 9.02 -1.38 4.85
CA VAL A 21 9.25 -1.85 6.22
C VAL A 21 9.48 -3.36 6.15
N GLY A 22 10.72 -3.77 6.40
CA GLY A 22 11.15 -5.16 6.23
C GLY A 22 10.85 -5.71 4.83
N ALA A 23 10.10 -6.81 4.77
CA ALA A 23 9.70 -7.45 3.52
C ALA A 23 8.49 -6.79 2.84
N VAL A 24 7.76 -5.91 3.52
CA VAL A 24 6.54 -5.27 3.01
C VAL A 24 6.87 -3.89 2.44
N ALA A 25 6.28 -3.55 1.29
CA ALA A 25 6.42 -2.25 0.66
C ALA A 25 5.09 -1.71 0.13
N ALA A 26 4.89 -0.40 0.25
CA ALA A 26 3.83 0.36 -0.41
C ALA A 26 4.44 1.17 -1.56
N SER A 27 3.97 0.92 -2.78
CA SER A 27 4.29 1.70 -3.97
C SER A 27 3.17 2.68 -4.25
N ILE A 28 3.47 3.98 -4.24
CA ILE A 28 2.53 5.08 -4.46
C ILE A 28 2.62 5.51 -5.92
N TRP A 29 1.47 5.64 -6.59
CA TRP A 29 1.39 5.95 -8.01
C TRP A 29 0.58 7.23 -8.21
N ARG A 30 0.96 8.00 -9.24
CA ARG A 30 0.14 9.10 -9.75
C ARG A 30 -0.67 8.59 -10.92
N ARG A 31 -1.99 8.65 -10.79
CA ARG A 31 -2.95 8.22 -11.79
C ARG A 31 -3.87 9.36 -12.16
N GLN A 32 -4.54 9.20 -13.30
CA GLN A 32 -5.54 10.13 -13.79
C GLN A 32 -6.79 9.35 -14.16
N THR A 33 -7.97 9.85 -13.80
CA THR A 33 -9.24 9.28 -14.25
C THR A 33 -9.44 9.54 -15.74
N SER A 34 -10.39 8.84 -16.37
CA SER A 34 -10.80 9.13 -17.76
C SER A 34 -11.35 10.56 -17.94
N THR A 35 -11.83 11.18 -16.87
CA THR A 35 -12.31 12.57 -16.84
C THR A 35 -11.21 13.60 -16.63
N GLY A 36 -9.97 13.17 -16.43
CA GLY A 36 -8.81 14.04 -16.27
C GLY A 36 -8.44 14.42 -14.84
N LEU A 37 -9.14 13.90 -13.82
CA LEU A 37 -8.83 14.16 -12.41
C LEU A 37 -7.61 13.34 -11.98
N GLU A 38 -6.57 14.03 -11.52
CA GLU A 38 -5.36 13.39 -10.98
C GLU A 38 -5.57 12.95 -9.53
N TYR A 39 -5.07 11.76 -9.19
CA TYR A 39 -5.08 11.23 -7.84
C TYR A 39 -3.85 10.39 -7.56
N LEU A 40 -3.52 10.29 -6.27
CA LEU A 40 -2.52 9.35 -5.77
C LEU A 40 -3.23 8.12 -5.19
N ASP A 41 -2.78 6.94 -5.57
CA ASP A 41 -3.13 5.66 -4.95
C ASP A 41 -1.86 4.91 -4.52
N PHE A 42 -2.01 3.82 -3.78
CA PHE A 42 -0.88 2.94 -3.47
C PHE A 42 -1.25 1.47 -3.59
N SER A 43 -0.28 0.65 -3.97
CA SER A 43 -0.36 -0.81 -3.97
C SER A 43 0.64 -1.37 -2.96
N LEU A 44 0.21 -2.35 -2.17
CA LEU A 44 1.12 -3.06 -1.27
C LEU A 44 1.88 -4.15 -2.04
N SER A 45 2.93 -4.70 -1.45
CA SER A 45 3.61 -5.90 -1.92
C SER A 45 4.49 -6.45 -0.81
N ARG A 46 4.73 -7.75 -0.84
CA ARG A 46 5.70 -8.44 0.01
C ARG A 46 6.79 -9.06 -0.85
N SER A 47 8.05 -8.79 -0.55
CA SER A 47 9.15 -9.52 -1.17
C SER A 47 9.47 -10.81 -0.42
N TRP A 48 9.96 -11.78 -1.16
CA TRP A 48 10.40 -13.07 -0.62
C TRP A 48 11.61 -13.54 -1.41
N LYS A 49 12.48 -14.31 -0.76
CA LYS A 49 13.65 -14.93 -1.37
C LYS A 49 13.51 -16.44 -1.34
N LEU A 50 13.91 -17.12 -2.42
CA LEU A 50 14.13 -18.56 -2.37
C LEU A 50 15.26 -18.87 -1.39
N LYS A 51 15.22 -20.06 -0.78
CA LYS A 51 16.32 -20.55 0.09
C LYS A 51 17.67 -20.60 -0.64
N SER A 52 17.67 -20.73 -1.97
CA SER A 52 18.87 -20.67 -2.80
C SER A 52 19.44 -19.26 -2.96
N GLY A 53 18.76 -18.21 -2.47
CA GLY A 53 19.22 -16.81 -2.53
C GLY A 53 19.17 -16.16 -3.92
N GLU A 54 19.03 -16.94 -4.99
CA GLU A 54 19.14 -16.46 -6.37
C GLU A 54 17.93 -15.71 -6.90
N ARG A 55 16.74 -15.91 -6.31
CA ARG A 55 15.50 -15.30 -6.81
C ARG A 55 14.74 -14.58 -5.71
N GLU A 56 14.56 -13.28 -5.92
CA GLU A 56 13.60 -12.46 -5.20
C GLU A 56 12.32 -12.33 -6.04
N GLY A 57 11.18 -12.54 -5.40
CA GLY A 57 9.87 -12.36 -6.01
C GLY A 57 9.01 -11.41 -5.17
N TYR A 58 7.90 -10.97 -5.76
CA TYR A 58 6.91 -10.13 -5.09
C TYR A 58 5.57 -10.85 -5.05
N SER A 59 4.83 -10.68 -3.97
CA SER A 59 3.47 -11.21 -3.79
C SER A 59 2.55 -10.13 -3.23
N GLN A 60 1.27 -10.24 -3.54
CA GLN A 60 0.19 -9.47 -2.93
C GLN A 60 -0.44 -10.20 -1.73
N ASN A 61 0.11 -11.36 -1.37
CA ASN A 61 -0.32 -12.15 -0.22
C ASN A 61 0.65 -11.96 0.95
N PHE A 62 0.08 -11.78 2.13
CA PHE A 62 0.79 -11.49 3.37
C PHE A 62 0.57 -12.59 4.40
N PHE A 63 1.51 -12.73 5.32
CA PHE A 63 1.40 -13.61 6.47
C PHE A 63 0.98 -12.81 7.71
N ASP A 64 0.51 -13.52 8.74
CA ASP A 64 0.13 -12.97 10.05
C ASP A 64 1.25 -12.12 10.68
N HIS A 65 2.49 -12.61 10.68
CA HIS A 65 3.66 -11.89 11.23
C HIS A 65 4.05 -10.64 10.42
N ASN A 66 3.35 -10.31 9.34
CA ASN A 66 3.54 -9.06 8.61
C ASN A 66 2.63 -7.92 9.12
N GLU A 67 1.78 -8.19 10.13
CA GLU A 67 0.81 -7.24 10.68
C GLU A 67 1.41 -5.86 11.00
N GLU A 68 2.44 -5.80 11.84
CA GLU A 68 3.07 -4.53 12.24
C GLU A 68 3.60 -3.76 11.02
N ALA A 69 4.32 -4.47 10.14
CA ALA A 69 4.88 -3.88 8.92
C ALA A 69 3.79 -3.37 7.97
N LEU A 70 2.65 -4.08 7.87
CA LEU A 70 1.50 -3.65 7.08
C LEU A 70 0.89 -2.36 7.63
N PHE A 71 0.62 -2.30 8.94
CA PHE A 71 0.11 -1.09 9.58
C PHE A 71 1.04 0.09 9.36
N GLU A 72 2.34 -0.10 9.53
CA GLU A 72 3.31 0.97 9.36
C GLU A 72 3.38 1.48 7.92
N VAL A 73 3.51 0.60 6.91
CA VAL A 73 3.58 1.07 5.51
C VAL A 73 2.28 1.73 5.05
N ILE A 74 1.12 1.25 5.51
CA ILE A 74 -0.17 1.85 5.19
C ILE A 74 -0.26 3.25 5.80
N ASN A 75 0.11 3.39 7.08
CA ASN A 75 0.09 4.68 7.76
C ASN A 75 1.02 5.69 7.08
N LEU A 76 2.25 5.28 6.76
CA LEU A 76 3.22 6.12 6.08
C LEU A 76 2.79 6.50 4.66
N ALA A 77 2.20 5.58 3.90
CA ALA A 77 1.69 5.86 2.56
C ALA A 77 0.49 6.83 2.60
N CYS A 78 -0.45 6.62 3.51
CA CYS A 78 -1.59 7.51 3.70
C CYS A 78 -1.15 8.90 4.16
N ARG A 79 -0.13 9.00 5.01
CA ARG A 79 0.46 10.28 5.42
C ARG A 79 1.10 10.98 4.23
N PHE A 80 1.94 10.29 3.46
CA PHE A 80 2.57 10.85 2.27
C PHE A 80 1.55 11.40 1.27
N ILE A 81 0.46 10.66 1.02
CA ILE A 81 -0.60 11.11 0.09
C ILE A 81 -1.31 12.37 0.61
N ARG A 82 -1.55 12.48 1.93
CA ARG A 82 -2.15 13.68 2.54
C ARG A 82 -1.22 14.88 2.44
N ASP A 83 0.05 14.68 2.77
CA ASP A 83 1.07 15.73 2.72
C ASP A 83 1.22 16.28 1.28
N GLU A 84 1.23 15.40 0.26
CA GLU A 84 1.29 15.80 -1.16
C GLU A 84 0.03 16.53 -1.66
N ARG A 85 -1.15 16.30 -1.06
CA ARG A 85 -2.37 17.02 -1.41
C ARG A 85 -2.42 18.44 -0.85
N GLY A 86 -1.50 18.78 0.06
CA GLY A 86 -1.57 20.03 0.81
C GLY A 86 -2.59 20.01 1.94
N ASP A 87 -3.10 18.83 2.33
CA ASP A 87 -4.00 18.64 3.47
C ASP A 87 -3.20 18.69 4.79
N SER A 88 -2.37 19.72 4.99
CA SER A 88 -1.65 19.99 6.24
C SER A 88 -2.61 20.51 7.33
N GLU A 89 -3.73 19.82 7.53
CA GLU A 89 -4.67 20.05 8.62
C GLU A 89 -4.54 18.90 9.63
N ALA A 90 -4.29 19.28 10.88
CA ALA A 90 -4.02 18.41 12.02
C ALA A 90 -5.01 17.24 12.13
N SER A 91 -4.49 16.01 12.01
CA SER A 91 -5.28 14.78 12.06
C SER A 91 -5.44 14.27 13.50
N ASP A 92 -6.32 14.93 14.26
CA ASP A 92 -6.84 14.50 15.58
C ASP A 92 -7.87 13.34 15.48
N PHE A 93 -7.69 12.40 14.56
CA PHE A 93 -8.72 11.38 14.27
C PHE A 93 -8.55 10.05 15.04
N ASN A 94 -7.67 9.95 16.04
CA ASN A 94 -7.47 8.69 16.77
C ASN A 94 -7.92 8.74 18.25
N ARG A 95 -9.19 9.08 18.49
CA ARG A 95 -9.81 8.97 19.82
C ARG A 95 -11.00 8.01 19.93
N ASN A 96 -11.51 7.43 18.83
CA ASN A 96 -12.82 6.77 18.87
C ASN A 96 -12.89 5.27 18.51
N VAL A 97 -11.78 4.55 18.44
CA VAL A 97 -11.83 3.08 18.23
C VAL A 97 -11.71 2.27 19.53
N VAL A 98 -11.35 2.89 20.67
CA VAL A 98 -11.21 2.21 21.98
C VAL A 98 -12.46 2.36 22.89
N ALA A 99 -13.56 2.92 22.39
CA ALA A 99 -14.81 3.08 23.16
C ALA A 99 -15.94 2.10 22.76
N GLY A 100 -15.64 1.06 21.98
CA GLY A 100 -16.63 0.12 21.42
C GLY A 100 -16.75 -1.25 22.12
N SER A 101 -16.04 -1.48 23.22
CA SER A 101 -16.01 -2.77 23.93
C SER A 101 -16.66 -2.69 25.31
N GLY A 102 -17.88 -2.14 25.37
CA GLY A 102 -18.67 -2.03 26.61
C GLY A 102 -20.04 -2.65 26.42
N ARG A 103 -20.11 -3.99 26.31
CA ARG A 103 -21.39 -4.72 26.34
C ARG A 103 -21.89 -4.69 27.80
N ALA A 104 -22.57 -3.61 28.18
CA ALA A 104 -23.32 -3.55 29.42
C ALA A 104 -24.58 -4.42 29.27
N LEU A 105 -24.56 -5.59 29.91
CA LEU A 105 -25.74 -6.37 30.21
C LEU A 105 -26.40 -5.70 31.43
N ALA A 106 -27.50 -4.98 31.23
CA ALA A 106 -28.34 -4.48 32.32
C ALA A 106 -29.76 -5.03 32.14
N ALA A 107 -30.24 -5.59 33.24
CA ALA A 107 -31.46 -6.36 33.41
C ALA A 107 -32.75 -5.60 33.08
N ALA A 108 -33.76 -6.35 32.66
CA ALA A 108 -35.18 -6.06 32.84
C ALA A 108 -35.87 -7.35 33.33
#